data_AF-A0A7V0IYP5-F1
#
_entry.id   AF-A0A7V0IYP5-F1
#
_cell.length_a   1.000
_cell.length_b   1.000
_cell.length_c   1.000
_cell.angle_alpha   90.00
_cell.angle_beta   90.00
_cell.angle_gamma   90.00
#
_symmetry.space_group_name_H-M   'P 1'
#
loop_
_entity.id
_entity.type
_entity.pdbx_description
1 polymer ?
#
loop_
_entity_poly.entity_id
_entity_poly.type
_entity_poly.pdbx_seq_one_letter_code
_entity_poly.pdbx_strand_id
1 'polypeptide(L)'
;MAFKSGHFLFKFIFLAIIFSIFITCAPERKARKGFVAKPCMDCHKEMKSELAKKYVHVPMSERDCEACHLRHGRLAVKSFVEREEKKLCFTCHTGMAADVENMAGVHTVIKQGKCLPCHDAHASDNTSLQKEVGNEQCFTCHDKAPFMRAKRHKPLDKGCLTCHAAHGSQYKDNLIIEETGLCRSCHNFTEKGFRNAHRDYPVEQAECSGCHSPHSSSNDKLLRESIHEPLRLAQCDSCHNPNTGPDPIGVIAPD
;
A
#
# COMPACT_ATOMS: atom_id res chain seq x y z
N MET A 1 -51.19 73.27 -37.54
CA MET A 1 -50.90 73.92 -36.23
C MET A 1 -51.17 72.92 -35.11
N ALA A 2 -50.19 72.78 -34.21
CA ALA A 2 -50.25 72.14 -32.87
C ALA A 2 -50.59 70.63 -32.78
N PHE A 3 -49.59 69.77 -33.05
CA PHE A 3 -49.64 68.34 -32.69
C PHE A 3 -48.94 68.09 -31.34
N LYS A 4 -49.74 67.66 -30.36
CA LYS A 4 -49.45 66.74 -29.25
C LYS A 4 -47.97 66.55 -28.85
N SER A 5 -47.46 67.39 -27.94
CA SER A 5 -46.08 67.23 -27.39
C SER A 5 -46.02 67.17 -25.85
N GLY A 6 -47.15 67.23 -25.14
CA GLY A 6 -47.17 67.33 -23.67
C GLY A 6 -47.31 66.00 -22.90
N HIS A 7 -47.78 64.92 -23.53
CA HIS A 7 -48.16 63.70 -22.80
C HIS A 7 -47.02 62.65 -22.71
N PHE A 8 -46.00 62.76 -23.55
CA PHE A 8 -44.86 61.82 -23.57
C PHE A 8 -43.82 62.19 -22.50
N LEU A 9 -43.59 63.48 -22.26
CA LEU A 9 -42.61 63.97 -21.27
C LEU A 9 -43.04 63.63 -19.83
N PHE A 10 -44.34 63.73 -19.53
CA PHE A 10 -44.88 63.45 -18.18
C PHE A 10 -44.84 61.95 -17.83
N LYS A 11 -45.06 61.06 -18.80
CA LYS A 11 -44.91 59.61 -18.61
C LYS A 11 -43.46 59.20 -18.39
N PHE A 12 -42.51 59.82 -19.08
CA PHE A 12 -41.08 59.54 -18.87
C PHE A 12 -40.57 60.03 -17.51
N ILE A 13 -41.04 61.20 -17.03
CA ILE A 13 -40.68 61.72 -15.71
C ILE A 13 -41.29 60.86 -14.59
N PHE A 14 -42.55 60.42 -14.73
CA PHE A 14 -43.18 59.54 -13.74
C PHE A 14 -42.56 58.14 -13.71
N LEU A 15 -42.15 57.59 -14.85
CA LEU A 15 -41.43 56.31 -14.92
C LEU A 15 -40.01 56.41 -14.33
N ALA A 16 -39.32 57.54 -14.53
CA ALA A 16 -37.99 57.78 -13.98
C ALA A 16 -38.00 57.96 -12.45
N ILE A 17 -39.06 58.56 -11.89
CA ILE A 17 -39.24 58.70 -10.44
C ILE A 17 -39.55 57.35 -9.79
N ILE A 18 -40.40 56.51 -10.41
CA ILE A 18 -40.67 55.15 -9.92
C ILE A 18 -39.40 54.28 -9.97
N PHE A 19 -38.59 54.38 -11.02
CA PHE A 19 -37.33 53.62 -11.12
C PHE A 19 -36.29 54.06 -10.08
N SER A 20 -36.30 55.33 -9.67
CA SER A 20 -35.37 55.87 -8.65
C SER A 20 -35.73 55.46 -7.22
N ILE A 21 -37.02 55.16 -6.95
CA ILE A 21 -37.48 54.67 -5.63
C ILE A 21 -37.09 53.19 -5.42
N PHE A 22 -36.96 52.39 -6.47
CA PHE A 22 -36.51 50.99 -6.36
C PHE A 22 -35.00 50.84 -6.13
N ILE A 23 -34.19 51.85 -6.44
CA ILE A 23 -32.74 51.81 -6.25
C ILE A 23 -32.35 52.18 -4.80
N THR A 24 -33.20 52.93 -4.08
CA THR A 24 -32.90 53.42 -2.72
C THR A 24 -33.27 52.45 -1.60
N CYS A 25 -33.97 51.35 -1.90
CA CYS A 25 -34.31 50.29 -0.92
C CYS A 25 -33.55 48.97 -1.16
N ALA A 26 -32.45 48.98 -1.93
CA ALA A 26 -31.54 47.83 -1.91
C ALA A 26 -30.82 47.83 -0.55
N PRO A 27 -31.05 46.84 0.33
CA PRO A 27 -30.29 46.76 1.57
C PRO A 27 -28.82 46.67 1.18
N GLU A 28 -27.99 47.55 1.77
CA GLU A 28 -26.54 47.44 1.67
C GLU A 28 -26.18 45.97 1.89
N ARG A 29 -25.59 45.33 0.88
CA ARG A 29 -24.96 44.03 1.11
C ARG A 29 -23.86 44.30 2.11
N LYS A 30 -24.13 44.10 3.40
CA LYS A 30 -23.07 43.99 4.41
C LYS A 30 -22.09 43.00 3.82
N ALA A 31 -20.95 43.49 3.35
CA ALA A 31 -19.84 42.65 2.96
C ALA A 31 -19.63 41.72 4.16
N ARG A 32 -19.95 40.44 3.99
CA ARG A 32 -19.66 39.46 5.04
C ARG A 32 -18.19 39.68 5.35
N LYS A 33 -17.86 40.11 6.57
CA LYS A 33 -16.48 40.31 7.01
C LYS A 33 -15.67 39.13 6.47
N GLY A 34 -14.73 39.40 5.57
CA GLY A 34 -13.97 38.37 4.88
C GLY A 34 -13.45 37.37 5.90
N PHE A 35 -13.65 36.09 5.64
CA PHE A 35 -13.17 35.06 6.55
C PHE A 35 -11.64 35.11 6.54
N VAL A 36 -11.03 35.69 7.58
CA VAL A 36 -9.58 35.68 7.74
C VAL A 36 -9.18 34.24 8.02
N ALA A 37 -8.40 33.65 7.12
CA ALA A 37 -7.92 32.29 7.25
C ALA A 37 -7.08 32.16 8.53
N LYS A 38 -7.52 31.30 9.45
CA LYS A 38 -6.71 30.93 10.61
C LYS A 38 -5.68 29.86 10.21
N PRO A 39 -4.53 29.80 10.89
CA PRO A 39 -3.65 28.64 10.82
C PRO A 39 -4.39 27.36 11.19
N CYS A 40 -4.09 26.26 10.50
CA CYS A 40 -4.74 24.97 10.74
C CYS A 40 -4.63 24.53 12.21
N MET A 41 -3.48 24.79 12.83
CA MET A 41 -3.15 24.38 14.20
C MET A 41 -3.87 25.15 15.31
N ASP A 42 -4.55 26.25 14.99
CA ASP A 42 -5.38 26.97 15.97
C ASP A 42 -6.60 26.13 16.37
N CYS A 43 -7.10 25.33 15.42
CA CYS A 43 -8.23 24.42 15.62
C CYS A 43 -7.77 22.97 15.79
N HIS A 44 -6.79 22.51 15.01
CA HIS A 44 -6.30 21.12 15.01
C HIS A 44 -5.23 20.87 16.09
N LYS A 45 -5.48 21.33 17.32
CA LYS A 45 -4.48 21.29 18.41
C LYS A 45 -4.02 19.87 18.76
N GLU A 46 -4.89 18.89 18.57
CA GLU A 46 -4.61 17.46 18.80
C GLU A 46 -3.52 16.92 17.87
N MET A 47 -3.34 17.51 16.68
CA MET A 47 -2.27 17.12 15.76
C MET A 47 -0.87 17.41 16.32
N LYS A 48 -0.73 18.24 17.36
CA LYS A 48 0.57 18.53 17.96
C LYS A 48 1.25 17.29 18.55
N SER A 49 0.49 16.36 19.14
CA SER A 49 1.07 15.13 19.68
C SER A 49 1.49 14.18 18.57
N GLU A 50 0.70 14.09 17.49
CA GLU A 50 1.05 13.28 16.33
C GLU A 50 2.34 13.76 15.66
N LEU A 51 2.47 15.08 15.47
CA LEU A 51 3.67 15.68 14.89
C LEU A 51 4.88 15.72 15.84
N ALA A 52 4.72 15.26 17.09
CA ALA A 52 5.83 15.10 18.04
C ALA A 52 6.49 13.71 17.95
N LYS A 53 5.94 12.78 17.16
CA LYS A 53 6.52 11.47 16.90
C LYS A 53 7.87 11.57 16.20
N LYS A 54 8.66 10.50 16.29
CA LYS A 54 10.07 10.48 15.86
C LYS A 54 10.26 10.82 14.37
N TYR A 55 9.43 10.28 13.49
CA TYR A 55 9.50 10.52 12.06
C TYR A 55 8.23 11.25 11.62
N VAL A 56 8.43 12.43 11.02
CA VAL A 56 7.34 13.28 10.52
C VAL A 56 7.48 13.36 9.01
N HIS A 57 6.37 13.17 8.29
CA HIS A 57 6.30 13.30 6.84
C HIS A 57 6.65 14.74 6.42
N VAL A 58 7.43 14.91 5.36
CA VAL A 58 8.05 16.20 5.00
C VAL A 58 7.05 17.36 4.88
N PRO A 59 5.95 17.25 4.10
CA PRO A 59 4.90 18.27 4.10
C PRO A 59 4.38 18.69 5.49
N MET A 60 4.35 17.76 6.45
CA MET A 60 3.87 18.05 7.80
C MET A 60 4.93 18.74 8.66
N SER A 61 6.21 18.41 8.49
CA SER A 61 7.30 19.11 9.20
C SER A 61 7.41 20.58 8.74
N GLU A 62 7.10 20.83 7.47
CA GLU A 62 7.01 22.17 6.88
C GLU A 62 5.68 22.89 7.18
N ARG A 63 4.74 22.20 7.84
CA ARG A 63 3.36 22.68 8.13
C ARG A 63 2.55 23.03 6.87
N ASP A 64 2.90 22.42 5.74
CA ASP A 64 2.13 22.51 4.51
C ASP A 64 0.99 21.50 4.51
N CYS A 65 -0.04 21.80 5.30
CA CYS A 65 -1.24 20.96 5.38
C CYS A 65 -2.01 20.96 4.04
N GLU A 66 -1.88 22.03 3.25
CA GLU A 66 -2.65 22.24 2.03
C GLU A 66 -2.09 21.48 0.82
N ALA A 67 -0.86 20.97 0.92
CA ALA A 67 -0.31 20.00 -0.02
C ALA A 67 -1.20 18.76 -0.19
N CYS A 68 -1.95 18.37 0.85
CA CYS A 68 -2.84 17.21 0.80
C CYS A 68 -4.29 17.56 1.14
N HIS A 69 -4.53 18.50 2.06
CA HIS A 69 -5.86 18.83 2.54
C HIS A 69 -6.43 20.08 1.90
N LEU A 70 -7.75 20.06 1.65
CA LEU A 70 -8.47 21.28 1.35
C LEU A 70 -8.93 21.92 2.66
N ARG A 71 -8.81 23.25 2.74
CA ARG A 71 -9.35 24.02 3.86
C ARG A 71 -10.84 23.75 3.98
N HIS A 72 -11.27 23.44 5.20
CA HIS A 72 -12.67 23.31 5.55
C HIS A 72 -13.08 24.47 6.48
N GLY A 73 -14.38 24.77 6.47
CA GLY A 73 -14.96 25.75 7.38
C GLY A 73 -15.28 25.12 8.74
N ARG A 74 -16.41 25.54 9.32
CA ARG A 74 -16.91 25.05 10.62
C ARG A 74 -17.33 23.58 10.60
N LEU A 75 -17.63 23.03 9.43
CA LEU A 75 -17.95 21.61 9.27
C LEU A 75 -16.66 20.81 9.11
N ALA A 76 -16.44 19.84 9.99
CA ALA A 76 -15.32 18.92 9.91
C ALA A 76 -15.56 17.92 8.77
N VAL A 77 -15.15 18.32 7.56
CA VAL A 77 -15.14 17.42 6.40
C VAL A 77 -13.69 17.17 6.04
N LYS A 78 -13.26 15.90 6.16
CA LYS A 78 -11.95 15.48 5.65
C LYS A 78 -11.98 15.63 4.13
N SER A 79 -11.34 16.70 3.65
CA SER A 79 -11.28 17.04 2.23
C SER A 79 -9.82 17.02 1.80
N PHE A 80 -9.58 16.49 0.60
CA PHE A 80 -8.26 16.35 0.03
C PHE A 80 -8.19 17.03 -1.33
N VAL A 81 -7.00 17.49 -1.71
CA VAL A 81 -6.73 18.06 -3.03
C VAL A 81 -6.93 17.04 -4.15
N GLU A 82 -6.68 15.76 -3.85
CA GLU A 82 -7.00 14.60 -4.67
C GLU A 82 -7.70 13.55 -3.80
N ARG A 83 -8.82 12.99 -4.28
CA ARG A 83 -9.66 12.07 -3.52
C ARG A 83 -9.21 10.61 -3.64
N GLU A 84 -8.56 10.26 -4.74
CA GLU A 84 -7.95 8.94 -4.90
C GLU A 84 -6.62 8.90 -4.17
N GLU A 85 -6.55 8.09 -3.10
CA GLU A 85 -5.38 7.96 -2.23
C GLU A 85 -4.07 7.74 -3.00
N LYS A 86 -4.06 6.78 -3.94
CA LYS A 86 -2.91 6.52 -4.81
C LYS A 86 -2.45 7.76 -5.58
N LYS A 87 -3.38 8.46 -6.23
CA LYS A 87 -3.04 9.65 -7.03
C LYS A 87 -2.52 10.77 -6.15
N LEU A 88 -3.11 10.96 -4.96
CA LEU A 88 -2.64 11.95 -4.00
C LEU A 88 -1.18 11.68 -3.61
N CYS A 89 -0.85 10.44 -3.23
CA CYS A 89 0.51 10.08 -2.85
C CYS A 89 1.49 10.24 -4.04
N PHE A 90 1.07 9.86 -5.24
CA PHE A 90 1.90 9.90 -6.45
C PHE A 90 2.14 11.31 -7.00
N THR A 91 1.45 12.34 -6.49
CA THR A 91 1.80 13.73 -6.80
C THR A 91 3.24 14.07 -6.41
N CYS A 92 3.75 13.47 -5.33
CA CYS A 92 5.13 13.64 -4.87
C CYS A 92 5.96 12.34 -5.01
N HIS A 93 5.37 11.17 -4.75
CA HIS A 93 6.05 9.87 -4.86
C HIS A 93 6.08 9.34 -6.30
N THR A 94 6.60 10.14 -7.23
CA THR A 94 6.59 9.84 -8.67
C THR A 94 7.45 8.63 -9.04
N GLY A 95 8.57 8.40 -8.34
CA GLY A 95 9.38 7.19 -8.51
C GLY A 95 8.58 5.92 -8.21
N MET A 96 7.85 5.91 -7.08
CA MET A 96 6.96 4.80 -6.72
C MET A 96 5.82 4.64 -7.73
N ALA A 97 5.28 5.75 -8.25
CA ALA A 97 4.24 5.70 -9.28
C ALA A 97 4.75 4.96 -10.52
N ALA A 98 5.95 5.31 -11.00
CA ALA A 98 6.59 4.66 -12.14
C ALA A 98 6.89 3.18 -11.84
N ASP A 99 7.39 2.86 -10.65
CA ASP A 99 7.68 1.48 -10.26
C ASP A 99 6.41 0.62 -10.27
N VAL A 100 5.34 1.07 -9.61
CA VAL A 100 4.07 0.34 -9.52
C VAL A 100 3.39 0.16 -10.88
N GLU A 101 3.52 1.13 -11.78
CA GLU A 101 2.95 1.04 -13.14
C GLU A 101 3.70 0.05 -14.04
N ASN A 102 5.02 -0.08 -13.87
CA ASN A 102 5.86 -0.90 -14.74
C ASN A 102 6.21 -2.28 -14.15
N MET A 103 5.92 -2.51 -12.88
CA MET A 103 6.27 -3.75 -12.19
C MET A 103 5.30 -4.90 -12.53
N ALA A 104 5.87 -6.06 -12.86
CA ALA A 104 5.07 -7.23 -13.27
C ALA A 104 4.17 -7.78 -12.13
N GLY A 105 4.67 -7.79 -10.89
CA GLY A 105 3.94 -8.20 -9.71
C GLY A 105 3.81 -7.06 -8.70
N VAL A 106 2.58 -6.62 -8.45
CA VAL A 106 2.28 -5.58 -7.47
C VAL A 106 1.46 -6.19 -6.34
N HIS A 107 1.84 -5.91 -5.10
CA HIS A 107 1.10 -6.36 -3.93
C HIS A 107 -0.35 -5.87 -3.99
N THR A 108 -1.33 -6.74 -3.71
CA THR A 108 -2.75 -6.48 -3.98
C THR A 108 -3.26 -5.17 -3.37
N VAL A 109 -2.82 -4.85 -2.15
CA VAL A 109 -3.18 -3.61 -1.45
C VAL A 109 -2.70 -2.36 -2.22
N ILE A 110 -1.49 -2.41 -2.79
CA ILE A 110 -0.93 -1.33 -3.59
C ILE A 110 -1.63 -1.24 -4.94
N LYS A 111 -1.97 -2.38 -5.56
CA LYS A 111 -2.77 -2.42 -6.80
C LYS A 111 -4.14 -1.78 -6.62
N GLN A 112 -4.74 -1.90 -5.43
CA GLN A 112 -5.98 -1.21 -5.03
C GLN A 112 -5.78 0.27 -4.70
N GLY A 113 -4.54 0.77 -4.77
CA GLY A 113 -4.20 2.17 -4.52
C GLY A 113 -4.25 2.56 -3.05
N LYS A 114 -3.96 1.61 -2.15
CA LYS A 114 -3.98 1.81 -0.70
C LYS A 114 -2.57 1.83 -0.14
N CYS A 115 -2.15 2.96 0.40
CA CYS A 115 -0.85 3.19 1.05
C CYS A 115 -1.02 3.29 2.57
N LEU A 116 -2.14 3.89 3.00
CA LEU A 116 -2.46 4.17 4.39
C LEU A 116 -2.70 2.95 5.29
N PRO A 117 -2.98 1.73 4.80
CA PRO A 117 -3.01 0.56 5.70
C PRO A 117 -1.66 0.30 6.37
N CYS A 118 -0.56 0.63 5.69
CA CYS A 118 0.80 0.42 6.22
C CYS A 118 1.48 1.72 6.65
N HIS A 119 1.24 2.82 5.95
CA HIS A 119 1.91 4.10 6.20
C HIS A 119 0.99 5.09 6.91
N ASP A 120 1.54 5.84 7.87
CA ASP A 120 0.94 7.05 8.39
C ASP A 120 1.39 8.25 7.53
N ALA A 121 0.45 8.96 6.90
CA ALA A 121 0.79 10.08 6.02
C ALA A 121 1.22 11.35 6.79
N HIS A 122 1.11 11.36 8.12
CA HIS A 122 1.54 12.48 8.94
C HIS A 122 2.83 12.19 9.68
N ALA A 123 2.83 11.18 10.56
CA ALA A 123 3.96 10.89 11.43
C ALA A 123 3.87 9.50 12.06
N SER A 124 5.03 8.90 12.33
CA SER A 124 5.14 7.63 13.06
C SER A 124 6.41 7.60 13.91
N ASP A 125 6.42 6.78 14.94
CA ASP A 125 7.66 6.45 15.66
C ASP A 125 8.52 5.42 14.89
N ASN A 126 7.94 4.81 13.85
CA ASN A 126 8.58 3.79 13.02
C ASN A 126 9.13 4.38 11.73
N THR A 127 10.24 3.79 11.24
CA THR A 127 10.87 4.17 9.98
C THR A 127 9.91 4.04 8.81
N SER A 128 10.10 4.86 7.77
CA SER A 128 9.22 4.92 6.59
C SER A 128 7.75 5.17 6.95
N LEU A 129 7.50 5.75 8.11
CA LEU A 129 6.17 6.07 8.62
C LEU A 129 5.25 4.84 8.77
N GLN A 130 5.80 3.67 9.05
CA GLN A 130 5.00 2.46 9.22
C GLN A 130 4.10 2.56 10.45
N LYS A 131 2.87 2.02 10.39
CA LYS A 131 1.95 2.02 11.54
C LYS A 131 2.35 1.00 12.58
N GLU A 132 2.81 -0.17 12.14
CA GLU A 132 3.28 -1.27 12.97
C GLU A 132 4.76 -1.59 12.68
N VAL A 133 5.39 -2.33 13.59
CA VAL A 133 6.82 -2.68 13.49
C VAL A 133 7.01 -4.08 12.94
N GLY A 134 7.91 -4.22 11.96
CA GLY A 134 8.37 -5.51 11.46
C GLY A 134 7.22 -6.38 10.94
N ASN A 135 7.15 -7.62 11.42
CA ASN A 135 6.16 -8.59 10.94
C ASN A 135 4.73 -8.27 11.36
N GLU A 136 4.53 -7.53 12.45
CA GLU A 136 3.18 -7.19 12.90
C GLU A 136 2.46 -6.31 11.87
N GLN A 137 3.20 -5.51 11.08
CA GLN A 137 2.63 -4.78 9.95
C GLN A 137 1.99 -5.69 8.91
N CYS A 138 2.59 -6.85 8.64
CA CYS A 138 2.05 -7.86 7.72
C CYS A 138 0.85 -8.58 8.34
N PHE A 139 0.91 -8.88 9.63
CA PHE A 139 -0.14 -9.60 10.37
C PHE A 139 -1.39 -8.76 10.67
N THR A 140 -1.40 -7.47 10.32
CA THR A 140 -2.63 -6.68 10.30
C THR A 140 -3.68 -7.24 9.33
N CYS A 141 -3.23 -7.95 8.28
CA CYS A 141 -4.09 -8.56 7.28
C CYS A 141 -3.81 -10.05 7.06
N HIS A 142 -2.54 -10.48 7.14
CA HIS A 142 -2.17 -11.89 6.96
C HIS A 142 -2.38 -12.67 8.25
N ASP A 143 -3.10 -13.79 8.18
CA ASP A 143 -3.28 -14.66 9.33
C ASP A 143 -1.92 -15.14 9.85
N LYS A 144 -1.70 -14.98 11.16
CA LYS A 144 -0.45 -15.33 11.84
C LYS A 144 -0.31 -16.84 12.04
N ALA A 145 -1.41 -17.59 12.13
CA ALA A 145 -1.38 -19.00 12.50
C ALA A 145 -0.51 -19.87 11.55
N PRO A 146 -0.58 -19.73 10.21
CA PRO A 146 0.26 -20.49 9.28
C PRO A 146 1.78 -20.19 9.37
N PHE A 147 2.18 -19.12 10.05
CA PHE A 147 3.58 -18.73 10.24
C PHE A 147 4.14 -19.20 11.60
N MET A 148 3.27 -19.75 12.45
CA MET A 148 3.56 -20.07 13.85
C MET A 148 3.46 -21.57 14.17
N ARG A 149 3.53 -22.44 13.16
CA ARG A 149 3.51 -23.91 13.37
C ARG A 149 4.77 -24.40 14.08
N ALA A 150 4.76 -25.67 14.48
CA ALA A 150 5.80 -26.28 15.32
C ALA A 150 7.23 -26.12 14.77
N LYS A 151 7.41 -26.25 13.46
CA LYS A 151 8.69 -26.02 12.79
C LYS A 151 8.63 -24.67 12.08
N ARG A 152 9.28 -23.65 12.63
CA ARG A 152 9.37 -22.32 11.99
C ARG A 152 10.70 -22.17 11.26
N HIS A 153 10.65 -21.58 10.08
CA HIS A 153 11.84 -21.25 9.34
C HIS A 153 12.52 -20.04 10.00
N LYS A 154 13.77 -20.22 10.43
CA LYS A 154 14.51 -19.22 11.23
C LYS A 154 14.55 -17.80 10.61
N PRO A 155 14.62 -17.62 9.28
CA PRO A 155 14.54 -16.29 8.67
C PRO A 155 13.28 -15.48 9.02
N LEU A 156 12.18 -16.10 9.46
CA LEU A 156 10.99 -15.34 9.90
C LEU A 156 11.30 -14.40 11.08
N ASP A 157 12.27 -14.76 11.92
CA ASP A 157 12.70 -13.93 13.05
C ASP A 157 13.41 -12.64 12.59
N LYS A 158 13.97 -12.62 11.36
CA LYS A 158 14.54 -11.42 10.73
C LYS A 158 13.49 -10.56 10.03
N GLY A 159 12.36 -11.17 9.71
CA GLY A 159 11.14 -10.53 9.25
C GLY A 159 10.80 -10.81 7.79
N CYS A 160 9.53 -10.57 7.43
CA CYS A 160 8.95 -10.88 6.12
C CYS A 160 9.75 -10.27 4.96
N LEU A 161 10.27 -9.07 5.16
CA LEU A 161 11.04 -8.31 4.16
C LEU A 161 12.42 -8.91 3.84
N THR A 162 12.84 -9.94 4.58
CA THR A 162 14.03 -10.74 4.22
C THR A 162 13.83 -11.48 2.91
N CYS A 163 12.58 -11.85 2.59
CA CYS A 163 12.23 -12.65 1.42
C CYS A 163 11.26 -11.91 0.48
N HIS A 164 10.37 -11.08 1.01
CA HIS A 164 9.31 -10.42 0.24
C HIS A 164 9.53 -8.92 0.08
N ALA A 165 9.12 -8.39 -1.06
CA ALA A 165 8.97 -6.97 -1.31
C ALA A 165 7.52 -6.54 -1.01
N ALA A 166 7.32 -5.71 0.01
CA ALA A 166 5.98 -5.30 0.47
C ALA A 166 5.14 -4.56 -0.58
N HIS A 167 5.80 -3.83 -1.49
CA HIS A 167 5.10 -3.10 -2.55
C HIS A 167 4.86 -3.97 -3.79
N GLY A 168 5.74 -4.93 -4.05
CA GLY A 168 5.71 -5.79 -5.21
C GLY A 168 7.12 -6.13 -5.72
N SER A 169 7.19 -7.07 -6.65
CA SER A 169 8.41 -7.41 -7.37
C SER A 169 8.06 -8.03 -8.73
N GLN A 170 9.06 -8.23 -9.60
CA GLN A 170 8.87 -9.02 -10.82
C GLN A 170 8.76 -10.54 -10.58
N TYR A 171 9.06 -11.00 -9.36
CA TYR A 171 9.08 -12.42 -9.01
C TYR A 171 7.74 -12.86 -8.40
N LYS A 172 7.45 -14.16 -8.54
CA LYS A 172 6.26 -14.80 -7.97
C LYS A 172 6.20 -14.54 -6.46
N ASP A 173 4.98 -14.41 -5.93
CA ASP A 173 4.72 -14.16 -4.50
C ASP A 173 5.42 -12.92 -3.92
N ASN A 174 5.75 -11.96 -4.79
CA ASN A 174 6.49 -10.74 -4.46
C ASN A 174 7.86 -11.02 -3.80
N LEU A 175 8.56 -12.07 -4.21
CA LEU A 175 9.90 -12.34 -3.69
C LEU A 175 10.90 -11.27 -4.13
N ILE A 176 11.92 -11.00 -3.32
CA ILE A 176 12.94 -9.97 -3.66
C ILE A 176 13.85 -10.40 -4.83
N ILE A 177 14.01 -11.71 -5.04
CA ILE A 177 14.73 -12.36 -6.15
C ILE A 177 14.03 -13.69 -6.49
N GLU A 178 14.46 -14.38 -7.54
CA GLU A 178 13.93 -15.70 -7.90
C GLU A 178 14.10 -16.73 -6.78
N GLU A 179 13.12 -17.62 -6.61
CA GLU A 179 13.02 -18.50 -5.44
C GLU A 179 14.28 -19.34 -5.18
N THR A 180 14.77 -20.05 -6.19
CA THR A 180 15.96 -20.89 -6.06
C THR A 180 17.18 -20.08 -5.66
N GLY A 181 17.34 -18.86 -6.22
CA GLY A 181 18.39 -17.92 -5.87
C GLY A 181 18.26 -17.43 -4.43
N LEU A 182 17.04 -17.14 -3.98
CA LEU A 182 16.72 -16.75 -2.60
C LEU A 182 17.09 -17.85 -1.61
N CYS A 183 16.69 -19.09 -1.87
CA CYS A 183 17.06 -20.23 -1.03
C CYS A 183 18.59 -20.42 -1.01
N ARG A 184 19.24 -20.34 -2.17
CA ARG A 184 20.71 -20.48 -2.31
C ARG A 184 21.48 -19.39 -1.56
N SER A 185 20.90 -18.21 -1.35
CA SER A 185 21.54 -17.13 -0.59
C SER A 185 21.90 -17.53 0.85
N CYS A 186 21.21 -18.54 1.40
CA CYS A 186 21.44 -19.05 2.75
C CYS A 186 21.75 -20.56 2.79
N HIS A 187 21.26 -21.35 1.83
CA HIS A 187 21.43 -22.79 1.77
C HIS A 187 22.51 -23.18 0.75
N ASN A 188 23.56 -23.86 1.22
CA ASN A 188 24.60 -24.37 0.32
C ASN A 188 24.18 -25.72 -0.30
N PHE A 189 23.78 -25.68 -1.56
CA PHE A 189 23.31 -26.87 -2.28
C PHE A 189 24.42 -27.90 -2.57
N THR A 190 25.69 -27.49 -2.53
CA THR A 190 26.84 -28.38 -2.74
C THR A 190 27.26 -29.12 -1.47
N GLU A 191 26.74 -28.69 -0.31
CA GLU A 191 27.10 -29.30 0.97
C GLU A 191 26.60 -30.74 1.04
N LYS A 192 27.47 -31.65 1.53
CA LYS A 192 27.14 -33.07 1.68
C LYS A 192 25.86 -33.29 2.50
N GLY A 193 25.63 -32.49 3.54
CA GLY A 193 24.41 -32.54 4.34
C GLY A 193 23.15 -32.26 3.53
N PHE A 194 23.20 -31.25 2.66
CA PHE A 194 22.10 -30.91 1.76
C PHE A 194 21.85 -32.02 0.73
N ARG A 195 22.90 -32.48 0.04
CA ARG A 195 22.78 -33.54 -0.98
C ARG A 195 22.23 -34.83 -0.40
N ASN A 196 22.72 -35.24 0.77
CA ASN A 196 22.24 -36.43 1.47
C ASN A 196 20.77 -36.31 1.89
N ALA A 197 20.35 -35.14 2.37
CA ALA A 197 18.95 -34.89 2.76
C ALA A 197 17.99 -35.01 1.57
N HIS A 198 18.46 -34.74 0.36
CA HIS A 198 17.68 -34.83 -0.88
C HIS A 198 18.00 -36.09 -1.71
N ARG A 199 18.67 -37.09 -1.11
CA ARG A 199 19.02 -38.36 -1.79
C ARG A 199 19.75 -38.17 -3.13
N ASP A 200 20.59 -37.15 -3.21
CA ASP A 200 21.33 -36.75 -4.41
C ASP A 200 20.45 -36.38 -5.62
N TYR A 201 19.15 -36.17 -5.44
CA TYR A 201 18.29 -35.60 -6.48
C TYR A 201 18.69 -34.14 -6.74
N PRO A 202 18.64 -33.68 -8.01
CA PRO A 202 19.03 -32.32 -8.41
C PRO A 202 17.93 -31.29 -8.09
N VAL A 203 17.53 -31.21 -6.81
CA VAL A 203 16.44 -30.32 -6.35
C VAL A 203 16.75 -28.84 -6.53
N GLU A 204 18.02 -28.48 -6.74
CA GLU A 204 18.43 -27.11 -7.07
C GLU A 204 17.91 -26.61 -8.42
N GLN A 205 17.36 -27.50 -9.24
CA GLN A 205 16.74 -27.18 -10.52
C GLN A 205 15.21 -27.13 -10.43
N ALA A 206 14.64 -27.42 -9.26
CA ALA A 206 13.20 -27.45 -9.01
C ALA A 206 12.72 -26.28 -8.12
N GLU A 207 11.40 -26.16 -7.99
CA GLU A 207 10.72 -25.22 -7.11
C GLU A 207 10.80 -25.74 -5.66
N CYS A 208 11.53 -25.05 -4.78
CA CYS A 208 11.76 -25.48 -3.39
C CYS A 208 10.43 -25.60 -2.62
N SER A 209 9.54 -24.63 -2.84
CA SER A 209 8.18 -24.56 -2.30
C SER A 209 7.23 -25.61 -2.88
N GLY A 210 7.66 -26.37 -3.90
CA GLY A 210 6.96 -27.56 -4.36
C GLY A 210 6.84 -28.62 -3.28
N CYS A 211 7.88 -28.79 -2.45
CA CYS A 211 7.91 -29.77 -1.36
C CYS A 211 7.99 -29.15 0.03
N HIS A 212 8.56 -27.95 0.16
CA HIS A 212 8.74 -27.26 1.43
C HIS A 212 7.72 -26.12 1.65
N SER A 213 7.45 -25.81 2.92
CA SER A 213 6.79 -24.59 3.37
C SER A 213 7.87 -23.58 3.80
N PRO A 214 8.10 -22.49 3.07
CA PRO A 214 9.20 -21.55 3.35
C PRO A 214 9.02 -20.77 4.65
N HIS A 215 7.84 -20.83 5.27
CA HIS A 215 7.50 -20.10 6.49
C HIS A 215 7.52 -20.98 7.73
N SER A 216 6.57 -21.91 7.80
CA SER A 216 6.48 -22.85 8.91
C SER A 216 5.72 -24.10 8.50
N SER A 217 5.96 -25.19 9.21
CA SER A 217 5.28 -26.46 9.02
C SER A 217 5.02 -27.19 10.32
N SER A 218 3.99 -28.02 10.33
CA SER A 218 3.81 -29.07 11.35
C SER A 218 4.77 -30.25 11.12
N ASN A 219 5.17 -30.49 9.87
CA ASN A 219 6.06 -31.57 9.45
C ASN A 219 7.54 -31.21 9.63
N ASP A 220 8.36 -32.24 9.86
CA ASP A 220 9.80 -32.06 9.95
C ASP A 220 10.41 -31.51 8.65
N LYS A 221 11.57 -30.86 8.79
CA LYS A 221 12.32 -30.24 7.68
C LYS A 221 11.50 -29.27 6.82
N LEU A 222 10.47 -28.66 7.43
CA LEU A 222 9.58 -27.73 6.77
C LEU A 222 8.90 -28.33 5.54
N LEU A 223 8.66 -29.65 5.48
CA LEU A 223 7.85 -30.22 4.40
C LEU A 223 6.44 -29.60 4.43
N ARG A 224 5.76 -29.49 3.29
CA ARG A 224 4.38 -28.93 3.24
C ARG A 224 3.43 -29.70 4.17
N GLU A 225 2.32 -29.06 4.55
CA GLU A 225 1.33 -29.71 5.45
C GLU A 225 0.74 -30.99 4.84
N SER A 226 0.43 -30.94 3.54
CA SER A 226 -0.03 -32.10 2.78
C SER A 226 1.13 -32.67 1.96
N ILE A 227 1.61 -33.84 2.38
CA ILE A 227 2.63 -34.62 1.69
C ILE A 227 2.21 -36.09 1.64
N HIS A 228 2.69 -36.81 0.62
CA HIS A 228 2.56 -38.26 0.58
C HIS A 228 3.61 -38.93 1.46
N GLU A 229 3.26 -40.12 1.96
CA GLU A 229 4.11 -40.94 2.80
C GLU A 229 5.52 -41.21 2.22
N PRO A 230 5.69 -41.50 0.90
CA PRO A 230 7.02 -41.70 0.33
C PRO A 230 7.95 -40.49 0.49
N LEU A 231 7.42 -39.26 0.38
CA LEU A 231 8.22 -38.05 0.62
C LEU A 231 8.64 -37.94 2.09
N ARG A 232 7.74 -38.28 3.02
CA ARG A 232 8.03 -38.28 4.46
C ARG A 232 9.14 -39.28 4.82
N LEU A 233 9.18 -40.41 4.12
CA LEU A 233 10.19 -41.47 4.29
C LEU A 233 11.45 -41.27 3.41
N ALA A 234 11.49 -40.20 2.62
CA ALA A 234 12.54 -39.92 1.64
C ALA A 234 12.78 -41.07 0.63
N GLN A 235 11.68 -41.67 0.17
CA GLN A 235 11.59 -42.73 -0.86
C GLN A 235 11.24 -42.10 -2.21
N CYS A 236 12.09 -41.19 -2.69
CA CYS A 236 11.83 -40.38 -3.88
C CYS A 236 11.68 -41.26 -5.13
N ASP A 237 12.49 -42.32 -5.24
CA ASP A 237 12.52 -43.30 -6.31
C ASP A 237 11.25 -44.15 -6.45
N SER A 238 10.37 -44.14 -5.44
CA SER A 238 9.06 -44.79 -5.52
C SER A 238 8.08 -44.04 -6.44
N CYS A 239 8.34 -42.77 -6.75
CA CYS A 239 7.49 -41.96 -7.61
C CYS A 239 8.26 -41.12 -8.65
N HIS A 240 9.57 -40.92 -8.46
CA HIS A 240 10.40 -40.12 -9.35
C HIS A 240 11.45 -40.98 -10.05
N ASN A 241 11.86 -40.55 -11.24
CA ASN A 241 12.93 -41.21 -12.00
C ASN A 241 14.24 -41.31 -11.20
N PRO A 242 15.18 -42.17 -11.59
CA PRO A 242 16.49 -42.26 -10.95
C PRO A 242 17.23 -40.90 -10.94
N ASN A 243 17.92 -40.61 -9.84
CA ASN A 243 18.64 -39.34 -9.64
C ASN A 243 19.75 -39.04 -10.67
N THR A 244 20.25 -40.06 -11.37
CA THR A 244 21.23 -39.94 -12.46
C THR A 244 20.62 -39.90 -13.86
N GLY A 245 19.28 -39.94 -13.97
CA GLY A 245 18.56 -39.93 -15.24
C GLY A 245 18.49 -38.54 -15.90
N PRO A 246 17.96 -38.45 -17.13
CA PRO A 246 17.83 -37.19 -17.86
C PRO A 246 16.74 -36.26 -17.29
N ASP A 247 15.75 -36.80 -16.58
CA ASP A 247 14.71 -36.04 -15.87
C ASP A 247 14.45 -36.64 -14.47
N PRO A 248 15.36 -36.43 -13.50
CA PRO A 248 15.27 -37.06 -12.19
C PRO A 248 14.00 -36.72 -11.39
N ILE A 249 13.48 -35.50 -11.50
CA ILE A 249 12.32 -35.05 -10.72
C ILE A 249 11.01 -35.32 -11.46
N GLY A 250 11.07 -35.73 -12.73
CA GLY A 250 9.94 -36.32 -13.44
C GLY A 250 9.31 -37.47 -12.65
N VAL A 251 7.98 -37.50 -12.64
CA VAL A 251 7.23 -38.58 -11.99
C VAL A 251 7.16 -39.80 -12.90
N ILE A 252 7.41 -40.97 -12.33
CA ILE A 252 7.12 -42.26 -12.96
C ILE A 252 5.60 -42.40 -12.85
N ALA A 253 4.88 -42.12 -13.94
CA ALA A 253 3.43 -42.23 -13.95
C ALA A 253 3.05 -43.65 -13.50
N PRO A 254 2.19 -43.83 -12.47
CA PRO A 254 1.55 -45.11 -12.27
C PRO A 254 0.49 -45.27 -13.36
N ASP A 255 0.61 -46.34 -14.13
CA ASP A 255 -0.45 -46.90 -14.97
C ASP A 255 -1.79 -47.08 -14.20
#